data_AF-A0A7J7JW28-F1
#
_entry.id   AF-A0A7J7JW28-F1
#
_cell.length_a   1.000
_cell.length_b   1.000
_cell.length_c   1.000
_cell.angle_alpha   90.00
_cell.angle_beta   90.00
_cell.angle_gamma   90.00
#
_symmetry.space_group_name_H-M   'P 1'
#
loop_
_entity.id
_entity.type
_entity.pdbx_description
1 polymer ?
#
loop_
_entity_poly.entity_id
_entity_poly.type
_entity_poly.pdbx_seq_one_letter_code
_entity_poly.pdbx_strand_id
1 'polypeptide(L)'
;MWSLTGEGNFNWRFILPFDYLLAEQKIVLKKKESIFSWDETEVKLPAKLTLQVWDADHISADDFLGSFSEELTRFPRGAKSMERCDLITPDMPTVNLFKQKRIKGWWPFLQENRTMMAGKVEAEIELLTAEEAEQRPVGEGRNSPEPLDKPNRPDTSFIWFLNPLKSMNYLFCKRFKKVFIRLAVFIMVTLLVVLLVYNIPRYAAKRIVGA
;
A
#
# COMPACT_ATOMS: atom_id res chain seq x y z
N MET A 1 7.83 -4.62 0.40
CA MET A 1 6.67 -5.58 0.36
C MET A 1 6.11 -5.58 -1.05
N TRP A 2 6.16 -6.70 -1.79
CA TRP A 2 5.88 -6.69 -3.23
C TRP A 2 4.39 -6.92 -3.52
N SER A 3 3.76 -5.98 -4.24
CA SER A 3 2.39 -6.10 -4.76
C SER A 3 2.41 -6.10 -6.29
N LEU A 4 1.78 -7.11 -6.90
CA LEU A 4 1.71 -7.25 -8.37
C LEU A 4 0.88 -6.15 -9.05
N THR A 5 -0.01 -5.49 -8.29
CA THR A 5 -0.87 -4.40 -8.77
C THR A 5 -0.30 -3.02 -8.43
N GLY A 6 0.81 -2.93 -7.68
CA GLY A 6 1.33 -1.67 -7.15
C GLY A 6 0.51 -1.11 -5.98
N GLU A 7 -0.51 -1.84 -5.51
CA GLU A 7 -1.35 -1.43 -4.37
C GLU A 7 -0.77 -1.96 -3.05
N GLY A 8 -0.53 -1.06 -2.10
CA GLY A 8 -0.10 -1.39 -0.74
C GLY A 8 -1.13 -0.91 0.27
N ASN A 9 -1.88 -1.83 0.86
CA ASN A 9 -2.83 -1.50 1.93
C ASN A 9 -2.14 -1.59 3.28
N PHE A 10 -2.12 -0.48 4.01
CA PHE A 10 -1.60 -0.41 5.37
C PHE A 10 -2.55 0.41 6.24
N ASN A 11 -2.75 -0.06 7.47
CA ASN A 11 -3.48 0.67 8.50
C ASN A 11 -2.47 0.97 9.60
N TRP A 12 -2.12 2.25 9.74
CA TRP A 12 -1.16 2.72 10.75
C TRP A 12 -1.66 4.03 11.35
N ARG A 13 -1.45 4.19 12.66
CA ARG A 13 -1.75 5.41 13.40
C ARG A 13 -0.46 6.01 13.95
N PHE A 14 -0.27 7.31 13.75
CA PHE A 14 0.86 8.05 14.29
C PHE A 14 0.36 9.11 15.28
N ILE A 15 1.09 9.29 16.37
CA ILE A 15 0.82 10.32 17.38
C ILE A 15 2.02 11.25 17.37
N LEU A 16 1.77 12.52 17.08
CA LEU A 16 2.81 13.54 16.94
C LEU A 16 2.52 14.67 17.92
N PRO A 17 3.11 14.65 19.13
CA PRO A 17 2.97 15.74 20.09
C PRO A 17 3.82 16.94 19.64
N PHE A 18 3.23 18.14 19.67
CA PHE A 18 3.95 19.39 19.39
C PHE A 18 3.31 20.58 20.09
N ASP A 19 4.12 21.59 20.42
CA ASP A 19 3.64 22.85 20.99
C ASP A 19 3.38 23.86 19.87
N TYR A 20 2.23 24.55 19.94
CA TYR A 20 1.83 25.51 18.92
C TYR A 20 1.59 26.90 19.49
N LEU A 21 2.30 27.88 18.96
CA LEU A 21 2.14 29.28 19.33
C LEU A 21 1.14 29.96 18.38
N LEU A 22 -0.07 30.21 18.89
CA LEU A 22 -1.18 30.80 18.12
C LEU A 22 -0.86 32.19 17.55
N ALA A 23 -0.11 33.01 18.29
CA ALA A 23 0.20 34.38 17.89
C ALA A 23 1.09 34.44 16.63
N GLU A 24 2.05 33.52 16.52
CA GLU A 24 3.00 33.48 15.39
C GLU A 24 2.62 32.43 14.34
N GLN A 25 1.63 31.58 14.62
CA GLN A 25 1.24 30.43 13.80
C GLN A 25 2.41 29.45 13.53
N LYS A 26 3.26 29.27 14.54
CA LYS A 26 4.47 28.45 14.46
C LYS A 26 4.46 27.35 15.51
N ILE A 27 5.09 26.23 15.17
CA ILE A 27 5.39 25.15 16.10
C ILE A 27 6.65 25.53 16.86
N VAL A 28 6.65 25.31 18.16
CA VAL A 28 7.81 25.49 19.03
C VAL A 28 8.38 24.12 19.33
N LEU A 29 9.67 23.92 19.02
CA LEU A 29 10.42 22.74 19.39
C LEU A 29 11.47 23.12 20.42
N LYS A 30 11.47 22.44 21.55
CA LYS A 30 12.52 22.57 22.56
C LYS A 30 13.60 21.55 22.24
N LYS A 31 14.79 22.01 21.85
CA LYS A 31 15.93 21.14 21.57
C LYS A 31 17.09 21.49 22.49
N LYS A 32 17.68 20.48 23.12
CA LYS A 32 18.97 20.60 23.81
C LYS A 32 20.08 20.50 22.77
N GLU A 33 20.90 21.54 22.63
CA GLU A 33 21.93 21.60 21.58
C GLU A 33 23.09 20.62 21.82
N SER A 34 23.34 20.25 23.08
CA SER A 34 24.34 19.27 23.45
C SER A 34 23.91 18.47 24.68
N ILE A 35 24.39 17.22 24.79
CA ILE A 35 24.18 16.33 25.94
C ILE A 35 24.73 16.95 27.25
N PHE A 36 25.61 17.96 27.14
CA PHE A 36 26.24 18.66 28.26
C PHE A 36 25.76 20.11 28.48
N SER A 37 24.92 20.66 27.61
CA SER A 37 24.36 22.00 27.79
C SER A 37 22.99 21.92 28.48
N TRP A 38 22.85 22.60 29.61
CA TRP A 38 21.58 22.69 30.35
C TRP A 38 20.55 23.60 29.67
N ASP A 39 21.01 24.49 28.79
CA ASP A 39 20.17 25.46 28.11
C ASP A 39 19.31 24.78 27.03
N GLU A 40 17.99 24.92 27.16
CA GLU A 40 17.02 24.47 26.16
C GLU A 40 16.81 25.58 25.14
N THR A 41 17.24 25.36 23.90
CA THR A 41 16.99 26.30 22.81
C THR A 41 15.59 26.06 22.24
N GLU A 42 14.76 27.10 22.23
CA GLU A 42 13.44 27.08 21.58
C GLU A 42 13.56 27.45 20.11
N VAL A 43 13.33 26.49 19.22
CA VAL A 43 13.32 26.70 17.77
C VAL A 43 11.89 26.82 17.28
N LYS A 44 11.60 27.91 16.58
CA LYS A 44 10.28 28.16 15.98
C LYS A 44 10.29 27.73 14.52
N LEU A 45 9.43 26.76 14.19
CA LEU A 45 9.29 26.23 12.84
C LEU A 45 7.88 26.53 12.28
N PRO A 46 7.74 26.67 10.95
CA PRO A 46 6.42 26.71 10.35
C PRO A 46 5.66 25.42 10.63
N ALA A 47 4.35 25.52 10.84
CA ALA A 47 3.48 24.37 11.09
C ALA A 47 3.25 23.57 9.81
N LYS A 48 4.25 22.76 9.40
CA LYS A 48 4.26 21.99 8.15
C LYS A 48 4.24 20.49 8.45
N LEU A 49 3.25 19.78 7.92
CA LEU A 49 3.20 18.32 7.94
C LEU A 49 3.93 17.77 6.74
N THR A 50 4.92 16.91 6.98
CA THR A 50 5.64 16.19 5.92
C THR A 50 5.48 14.70 6.13
N LEU A 51 4.89 14.03 5.15
CA LEU A 51 4.74 12.58 5.09
C LEU A 51 5.67 12.06 4.00
N GLN A 52 6.41 10.99 4.29
CA GLN A 52 7.31 10.35 3.35
C GLN A 52 7.06 8.85 3.35
N VAL A 53 7.11 8.26 2.17
CA VAL A 53 7.03 6.82 1.98
C VAL A 53 8.38 6.36 1.46
N TRP A 54 8.95 5.39 2.16
CA TRP A 54 10.21 4.75 1.84
C TRP A 54 9.92 3.27 1.58
N ASP A 55 10.57 2.68 0.58
CA ASP A 55 10.53 1.23 0.42
C ASP A 55 11.40 0.62 1.51
N ALA A 56 10.83 -0.34 2.23
CA ALA A 56 11.53 -1.02 3.31
C ALA A 56 12.26 -2.22 2.73
N ASP A 57 13.55 -2.01 2.41
CA ASP A 57 14.42 -3.05 1.88
C ASP A 57 15.25 -3.67 3.00
N HIS A 58 15.28 -5.00 3.03
CA HIS A 58 16.03 -5.72 4.06
C HIS A 58 17.55 -5.80 3.77
N ILE A 59 17.98 -5.48 2.54
CA ILE A 59 19.34 -5.78 2.04
C ILE A 59 20.02 -4.54 1.43
N SER A 60 19.26 -3.62 0.84
CA SER A 60 19.70 -2.33 0.27
C SER A 60 19.37 -1.16 1.20
N ALA A 61 19.90 0.04 0.88
CA ALA A 61 19.39 1.27 1.47
C ALA A 61 17.93 1.48 1.03
N ASP A 62 17.09 1.95 1.94
CA ASP A 62 15.67 2.20 1.68
C ASP A 62 15.50 3.22 0.54
N ASP A 63 14.77 2.84 -0.51
CA ASP A 63 14.52 3.70 -1.66
C ASP A 63 13.37 4.68 -1.37
N PHE A 64 13.56 5.96 -1.71
CA PHE A 64 12.53 6.97 -1.56
C PHE A 64 11.43 6.79 -2.61
N LEU A 65 10.19 6.54 -2.16
CA LEU A 65 9.04 6.34 -3.06
C LEU A 65 8.26 7.63 -3.29
N GLY A 66 8.11 8.47 -2.27
CA GLY A 66 7.41 9.74 -2.43
C GLY A 66 7.26 10.54 -1.16
N SER A 67 6.94 11.83 -1.32
CA SER A 67 6.66 12.75 -0.22
C SER A 67 5.45 13.61 -0.49
N PHE A 68 4.83 14.03 0.60
CA PHE A 68 3.76 15.01 0.65
C PHE A 68 4.10 16.00 1.77
N SER A 69 4.08 17.31 1.50
CA SER A 69 4.58 18.30 2.46
C SER A 69 3.79 19.60 2.37
N GLU A 70 2.89 19.84 3.32
CA GLU A 70 1.93 20.95 3.30
C GLU A 70 1.80 21.64 4.67
N GLU A 71 1.38 22.90 4.65
CA GLU A 71 1.17 23.69 5.87
C GLU A 71 -0.19 23.38 6.51
N LEU A 72 -0.23 23.26 7.84
CA LEU A 72 -1.45 22.95 8.60
C LEU A 72 -2.51 24.07 8.52
N THR A 73 -2.08 25.31 8.27
CA THR A 73 -2.97 26.49 8.13
C THR A 73 -3.63 26.58 6.76
N ARG A 74 -2.98 26.04 5.72
CA ARG A 74 -3.41 26.07 4.32
C ARG A 74 -3.39 24.66 3.73
N PHE A 75 -4.03 23.73 4.44
CA PHE A 75 -4.00 22.34 4.05
C PHE A 75 -4.94 22.08 2.87
N PRO A 76 -4.48 21.47 1.76
CA PRO A 76 -5.34 21.20 0.61
C PRO A 76 -6.39 20.15 0.97
N ARG A 77 -7.64 20.35 0.53
CA ARG A 77 -8.72 19.40 0.80
C ARG A 77 -8.47 18.09 0.04
N GLY A 78 -8.38 16.99 0.78
CA GLY A 78 -8.20 15.66 0.19
C GLY A 78 -9.39 15.23 -0.68
N ALA A 79 -9.12 14.45 -1.72
CA ALA A 79 -10.15 13.90 -2.59
C ALA A 79 -10.96 12.81 -1.86
N LYS A 80 -12.23 12.64 -2.22
CA LYS A 80 -13.11 11.62 -1.61
C LYS A 80 -12.86 10.21 -2.13
N SER A 81 -12.24 10.08 -3.30
CA SER A 81 -11.95 8.80 -3.97
C SER A 81 -10.60 8.88 -4.66
N MET A 82 -9.92 7.74 -4.80
CA MET A 82 -8.62 7.61 -5.45
C MET A 82 -8.63 8.14 -6.89
N GLU A 83 -9.72 7.92 -7.64
CA GLU A 83 -9.86 8.34 -9.03
C GLU A 83 -9.89 9.86 -9.20
N ARG A 84 -10.43 10.58 -8.20
CA ARG A 84 -10.58 12.05 -8.23
C ARG A 84 -9.41 12.77 -7.56
N CYS A 85 -8.36 12.03 -7.21
CA CYS A 85 -7.16 12.59 -6.59
C CYS A 85 -6.21 13.06 -7.70
N ASP A 86 -6.22 14.35 -7.96
CA ASP A 86 -5.32 15.03 -8.90
C ASP A 86 -4.15 15.70 -8.16
N LEU A 87 -3.18 16.19 -8.92
CA LEU A 87 -2.06 16.98 -8.37
C LEU A 87 -2.58 18.24 -7.68
N ILE A 88 -1.97 18.60 -6.56
CA ILE A 88 -2.34 19.79 -5.80
C ILE A 88 -1.91 21.02 -6.58
N THR A 89 -2.87 21.86 -6.92
CA THR A 89 -2.64 23.16 -7.57
C THR A 89 -2.91 24.28 -6.57
N PRO A 90 -2.26 25.46 -6.73
CA PRO A 90 -2.43 26.58 -5.80
C PRO A 90 -3.87 27.14 -5.75
N ASP A 91 -4.67 26.90 -6.79
CA ASP A 91 -6.06 27.37 -6.88
C ASP A 91 -7.05 26.48 -6.11
N MET A 92 -6.59 25.35 -5.55
CA MET A 92 -7.46 24.44 -4.81
C MET A 92 -7.94 25.05 -3.49
N PRO A 93 -9.18 24.75 -3.05
CA PRO A 93 -9.67 25.20 -1.76
C PRO A 93 -8.84 24.58 -0.64
N THR A 94 -8.24 25.44 0.17
CA THR A 94 -7.47 25.07 1.35
C THR A 94 -8.30 25.22 2.62
N VAL A 95 -7.98 24.42 3.63
CA VAL A 95 -8.62 24.42 4.94
C VAL A 95 -7.56 24.60 6.03
N ASN A 96 -7.94 25.27 7.11
CA ASN A 96 -7.07 25.43 8.27
C ASN A 96 -7.41 24.35 9.31
N LEU A 97 -6.46 23.47 9.60
CA LEU A 97 -6.66 22.34 10.53
C LEU A 97 -6.83 22.77 11.99
N PHE A 98 -6.38 23.96 12.35
CA PHE A 98 -6.64 24.52 13.68
C PHE A 98 -8.10 24.97 13.86
N LYS A 99 -8.81 25.24 12.75
CA LYS A 99 -10.26 25.53 12.76
C LYS A 99 -11.09 24.27 12.56
N GLN A 100 -10.67 23.43 11.61
CA GLN A 100 -11.28 22.15 11.32
C GLN A 100 -10.39 21.03 11.84
N LYS A 101 -10.68 20.56 13.06
CA LYS A 101 -9.85 19.57 13.76
C LYS A 101 -9.64 18.26 13.01
N ARG A 102 -10.58 17.82 12.18
CA ARG A 102 -10.53 16.51 11.50
C ARG A 102 -10.75 16.62 10.00
N ILE A 103 -9.87 15.98 9.25
CA ILE A 103 -9.97 15.80 7.80
C ILE A 103 -9.65 14.36 7.42
N LYS A 104 -10.35 13.86 6.39
CA LYS A 104 -10.08 12.57 5.79
C LYS A 104 -10.16 12.70 4.27
N GLY A 105 -9.22 12.08 3.57
CA GLY A 105 -9.22 12.09 2.11
C GLY A 105 -7.99 11.44 1.51
N TRP A 106 -7.90 11.55 0.19
CA TRP A 106 -6.79 11.09 -0.63
C TRP A 106 -5.90 12.27 -1.01
N TRP A 107 -4.59 12.11 -0.85
CA TRP A 107 -3.59 13.07 -1.30
C TRP A 107 -2.57 12.42 -2.25
N PRO A 108 -2.14 13.16 -3.28
CA PRO A 108 -1.07 12.70 -4.16
C PRO A 108 0.28 12.83 -3.46
N PHE A 109 1.11 11.80 -3.58
CA PHE A 109 2.51 11.82 -3.18
C PHE A 109 3.36 12.11 -4.42
N LEU A 110 4.33 12.99 -4.25
CA LEU A 110 5.22 13.43 -5.31
C LEU A 110 6.56 12.72 -5.17
N GLN A 111 7.18 12.40 -6.31
CA GLN A 111 8.57 11.94 -6.33
C GLN A 111 9.51 13.10 -5.93
N GLU A 112 10.78 12.80 -5.65
CA GLU A 112 11.77 13.75 -5.13
C GLU A 112 11.87 15.03 -5.97
N ASN A 113 11.78 14.88 -7.30
CA ASN A 113 11.80 16.00 -8.25
C ASN A 113 10.52 16.84 -8.29
N ARG A 114 9.48 16.50 -7.51
CA ARG A 114 8.17 17.18 -7.42
C ARG A 114 7.40 17.36 -8.74
N THR A 115 7.82 16.70 -9.80
CA THR A 115 7.26 16.84 -11.15
C THR A 115 6.24 15.75 -11.48
N MET A 116 6.38 14.56 -10.89
CA MET A 116 5.54 13.40 -11.18
C MET A 116 4.87 12.87 -9.91
N MET A 117 3.61 12.47 -10.05
CA MET A 117 2.87 11.75 -9.01
C MET A 117 3.45 10.36 -8.87
N ALA A 118 3.99 10.04 -7.69
CA ALA A 118 4.55 8.72 -7.39
C ALA A 118 3.47 7.75 -6.88
N GLY A 119 2.48 8.27 -6.15
CA GLY A 119 1.42 7.46 -5.57
C GLY A 119 0.30 8.30 -4.98
N LYS A 120 -0.70 7.62 -4.40
CA LYS A 120 -1.85 8.24 -3.72
C LYS A 120 -2.02 7.55 -2.38
N VAL A 121 -2.21 8.34 -1.33
CA VAL A 121 -2.38 7.82 0.03
C VAL A 121 -3.69 8.35 0.61
N GLU A 122 -4.50 7.43 1.13
CA GLU A 122 -5.63 7.78 1.98
C GLU A 122 -5.11 8.03 3.39
N ALA A 123 -5.40 9.21 3.94
CA ALA A 123 -5.05 9.55 5.31
C ALA A 123 -6.22 10.19 6.03
N GLU A 124 -6.16 10.11 7.35
CA GLU A 124 -7.04 10.83 8.25
C GLU A 124 -6.16 11.56 9.25
N ILE A 125 -6.36 12.88 9.33
CA ILE A 125 -5.57 13.77 10.19
C ILE A 125 -6.56 14.40 11.18
N GLU A 126 -6.29 14.20 12.46
CA GLU A 126 -7.07 14.76 13.57
C GLU A 126 -6.11 15.53 14.48
N LEU A 127 -6.43 16.80 14.73
CA LEU A 127 -5.72 17.68 15.66
C LEU A 127 -6.52 17.74 16.96
N LEU A 128 -5.89 17.30 18.05
CA LEU A 128 -6.47 17.27 19.39
C LEU A 128 -5.67 18.18 20.33
N THR A 129 -6.34 18.72 21.34
CA THR A 129 -5.64 19.35 22.46
C THR A 129 -5.06 18.28 23.38
N ALA A 130 -4.09 18.65 24.23
CA ALA A 130 -3.51 17.73 25.20
C ALA A 130 -4.58 17.08 26.10
N GLU A 131 -5.54 17.87 26.58
CA GLU A 131 -6.66 17.40 27.40
C GLU A 131 -7.55 16.38 26.67
N GLU A 132 -7.86 16.62 25.39
CA GLU A 132 -8.66 15.70 24.57
C GLU A 132 -7.91 14.40 24.28
N ALA A 133 -6.59 14.49 24.08
CA ALA A 133 -5.73 13.33 23.83
C ALA A 133 -5.58 12.44 25.07
N GLU A 134 -5.56 13.02 26.28
CA GLU A 134 -5.53 12.27 27.54
C GLU A 134 -6.85 11.55 27.81
N GLN A 135 -7.99 12.16 27.47
CA GLN A 135 -9.31 11.54 27.62
C GLN A 135 -9.54 10.38 26.65
N ARG A 136 -8.97 10.47 25.44
CA ARG A 136 -9.05 9.45 24.39
C ARG A 136 -7.64 8.99 24.02
N PRO A 137 -6.96 8.21 24.88
CA PRO A 137 -5.65 7.69 24.54
C PRO A 137 -5.80 6.77 23.33
N VAL A 138 -4.89 6.90 22.39
CA VAL A 138 -4.81 6.03 21.22
C VAL A 138 -3.45 5.33 21.22
N GLY A 139 -3.42 4.08 20.76
CA GLY A 139 -2.19 3.31 20.64
C GLY A 139 -1.40 3.70 19.38
N GLU A 140 -0.08 3.54 19.46
CA GLU A 140 0.79 3.70 18.31
C GLU A 140 0.61 2.55 17.31
N GLY A 141 0.55 2.90 16.02
CA GLY A 141 0.38 1.93 14.94
C GLY A 141 -0.95 1.21 15.00
N ARG A 142 -0.93 0.00 15.56
CA ARG A 142 -2.07 -0.91 15.68
C ARG A 142 -2.27 -1.41 17.11
N ASN A 143 -1.50 -0.87 18.05
CA ASN A 143 -1.57 -1.24 19.45
C ASN A 143 -2.86 -0.69 20.08
N SER A 144 -3.28 -1.28 21.19
CA SER A 144 -4.29 -0.66 22.06
C SER A 144 -3.66 0.55 22.76
N PRO A 145 -4.43 1.57 23.18
CA PRO A 145 -5.89 1.74 23.12
C PRO A 145 -6.47 2.12 21.74
N GLU A 146 -7.71 1.72 21.46
CA GLU A 146 -8.38 1.85 20.15
C GLU A 146 -7.58 1.25 18.96
N PRO A 147 -7.43 -0.09 18.93
CA PRO A 147 -6.63 -0.76 17.90
C PRO A 147 -7.25 -0.61 16.51
N LEU A 148 -6.40 -0.33 15.51
CA LEU A 148 -6.80 -0.32 14.11
C LEU A 148 -6.95 -1.75 13.55
N ASP A 149 -7.95 -1.91 12.68
CA ASP A 149 -8.18 -3.15 11.95
C ASP A 149 -6.97 -3.57 11.12
N LYS A 150 -6.83 -4.89 10.89
CA LYS A 150 -5.79 -5.40 10.01
C LYS A 150 -6.02 -4.83 8.60
N PRO A 151 -4.97 -4.40 7.88
CA PRO A 151 -5.14 -3.93 6.51
C PRO A 151 -5.75 -5.06 5.66
N ASN A 152 -6.68 -4.69 4.78
CA ASN A 152 -7.28 -5.63 3.83
C ASN A 152 -6.24 -5.94 2.75
N ARG A 153 -5.47 -7.01 2.96
CA ARG A 153 -4.39 -7.40 2.05
C ARG A 153 -4.97 -8.12 0.85
N PRO A 154 -4.75 -7.63 -0.39
CA PRO A 154 -5.09 -8.43 -1.57
C PRO A 154 -4.28 -9.72 -1.53
N ASP A 155 -4.86 -10.84 -1.98
CA ASP A 155 -4.23 -12.16 -1.97
C ASP A 155 -2.91 -12.23 -2.77
N THR A 156 -2.61 -11.19 -3.54
CA THR A 156 -1.38 -10.97 -4.31
C THR A 156 -0.25 -10.32 -3.52
N SER A 157 -0.49 -9.89 -2.28
CA SER A 157 0.52 -9.30 -1.40
C SER A 157 1.18 -10.39 -0.55
N PHE A 158 2.30 -10.89 -1.02
CA PHE A 158 2.91 -12.08 -0.45
C PHE A 158 4.10 -11.75 0.46
N ILE A 159 4.21 -12.48 1.56
CA ILE A 159 5.39 -12.46 2.45
C ILE A 159 6.56 -13.04 1.67
N TRP A 160 7.65 -12.28 1.54
CA TRP A 160 8.82 -12.59 0.70
C TRP A 160 9.34 -14.04 0.85
N PHE A 161 9.38 -14.58 2.06
CA PHE A 161 9.90 -15.93 2.31
C PHE A 161 8.92 -17.08 1.99
N LEU A 162 7.60 -16.85 2.10
CA LEU A 162 6.59 -17.89 1.84
C LEU A 162 6.21 -18.00 0.35
N ASN A 163 6.91 -17.25 -0.51
CA ASN A 163 6.42 -16.88 -1.83
C ASN A 163 7.20 -17.33 -3.09
N PRO A 164 8.30 -18.12 -3.07
CA PRO A 164 8.73 -18.71 -4.33
C PRO A 164 7.70 -19.75 -4.81
N LEU A 165 7.21 -20.62 -3.92
CA LEU A 165 6.30 -21.71 -4.27
C LEU A 165 4.88 -21.24 -4.58
N LYS A 166 4.32 -20.26 -3.85
CA LYS A 166 2.95 -19.78 -4.09
C LYS A 166 2.83 -18.89 -5.33
N SER A 167 3.78 -17.99 -5.58
CA SER A 167 3.80 -17.19 -6.82
C SER A 167 4.08 -18.05 -8.05
N MET A 168 5.00 -19.02 -7.95
CA MET A 168 5.17 -20.02 -9.00
C MET A 168 3.87 -20.78 -9.22
N ASN A 169 3.21 -21.30 -8.17
CA ASN A 169 1.98 -22.08 -8.33
C ASN A 169 0.80 -21.23 -8.85
N TYR A 170 0.71 -19.93 -8.57
CA TYR A 170 -0.33 -19.05 -9.13
C TYR A 170 -0.12 -18.81 -10.64
N LEU A 171 1.11 -18.50 -11.05
CA LEU A 171 1.49 -18.37 -12.46
C LEU A 171 1.40 -19.72 -13.21
N PHE A 172 1.86 -20.80 -12.57
CA PHE A 172 1.78 -22.16 -13.10
C PHE A 172 0.33 -22.63 -13.21
N CYS A 173 -0.48 -22.53 -12.16
CA CYS A 173 -1.85 -23.02 -12.19
C CYS A 173 -2.72 -22.31 -13.24
N LYS A 174 -2.52 -21.01 -13.52
CA LYS A 174 -3.35 -20.32 -14.51
C LYS A 174 -2.91 -20.62 -15.95
N ARG A 175 -1.60 -20.78 -16.20
CA ARG A 175 -1.03 -21.01 -17.54
C ARG A 175 -0.92 -22.51 -17.89
N PHE A 176 -0.46 -23.34 -16.96
CA PHE A 176 -0.29 -24.79 -17.16
C PHE A 176 -1.58 -25.59 -17.06
N LYS A 177 -2.65 -25.15 -16.35
CA LYS A 177 -3.94 -25.86 -16.41
C LYS A 177 -4.45 -26.02 -17.85
N LYS A 178 -4.35 -24.95 -18.66
CA LYS A 178 -4.74 -25.00 -20.08
C LYS A 178 -3.82 -25.90 -20.91
N VAL A 179 -2.53 -25.95 -20.60
CA VAL A 179 -1.55 -26.81 -21.30
C VAL A 179 -1.77 -28.29 -20.94
N PHE A 180 -1.95 -28.61 -19.66
CA PHE A 180 -2.25 -29.97 -19.19
C PHE A 180 -3.54 -30.51 -19.75
N ILE A 181 -4.61 -29.69 -19.82
CA ILE A 181 -5.87 -30.11 -20.44
C ILE A 181 -5.67 -30.42 -21.93
N ARG A 182 -4.95 -29.57 -22.69
CA ARG A 182 -4.65 -29.84 -24.10
C ARG A 182 -3.82 -31.12 -24.29
N LEU A 183 -2.83 -31.34 -23.43
CA LEU A 183 -1.99 -32.54 -23.49
C LEU A 183 -2.78 -33.81 -23.16
N ALA A 184 -3.64 -33.77 -22.15
CA ALA A 184 -4.49 -34.90 -21.77
C ALA A 184 -5.48 -35.28 -22.89
N VAL A 185 -6.10 -34.28 -23.54
CA VAL A 185 -6.96 -34.50 -24.72
C VAL A 185 -6.16 -35.09 -25.88
N PHE A 186 -4.96 -34.58 -26.16
CA PHE A 186 -4.11 -35.09 -27.22
C PHE A 186 -3.75 -36.57 -27.00
N ILE A 187 -3.30 -36.93 -25.79
CA ILE A 187 -2.98 -38.31 -25.43
C ILE A 187 -4.21 -39.22 -25.59
N MET A 188 -5.38 -38.78 -25.12
CA MET A 188 -6.63 -39.54 -25.25
C MET A 188 -6.99 -39.82 -26.71
N VAL A 189 -6.86 -38.82 -27.59
CA VAL A 189 -7.11 -38.98 -29.03
C VAL A 189 -6.10 -39.94 -29.66
N THR A 190 -4.81 -39.80 -29.35
CA THR A 190 -3.77 -40.71 -29.87
C THR A 190 -4.05 -42.15 -29.45
N LEU A 191 -4.42 -42.38 -28.19
CA LEU A 191 -4.74 -43.72 -27.67
C LEU A 191 -5.96 -44.32 -28.39
N LEU A 192 -6.97 -43.51 -28.68
CA LEU A 192 -8.16 -43.91 -29.43
C LEU A 192 -7.81 -44.31 -30.88
N VAL A 193 -6.94 -43.55 -31.55
CA VAL A 193 -6.45 -43.87 -32.90
C VAL A 193 -5.64 -45.16 -32.91
N VAL A 194 -4.73 -45.36 -31.95
CA VAL A 194 -3.95 -46.59 -31.82
C VAL A 194 -4.86 -47.81 -31.59
N LEU A 195 -5.87 -47.67 -30.72
CA LEU A 195 -6.85 -48.73 -30.50
C LEU A 195 -7.68 -49.03 -31.75
N LEU A 196 -8.07 -48.02 -32.53
CA LEU A 196 -8.78 -48.23 -33.79
C LEU A 196 -7.91 -49.02 -34.78
N VAL A 197 -6.67 -48.58 -35.02
CA VAL A 197 -5.74 -49.27 -35.94
C VAL A 197 -5.45 -50.69 -35.48
N TYR A 198 -5.29 -50.92 -34.17
CA TYR A 198 -5.08 -52.27 -33.64
C TYR A 198 -6.32 -53.16 -33.77
N ASN A 199 -7.52 -52.62 -33.58
CA ASN A 199 -8.76 -53.39 -33.68
C ASN A 199 -9.22 -53.63 -35.13
N ILE A 200 -8.85 -52.79 -36.10
CA ILE A 200 -9.22 -52.94 -37.52
C ILE A 200 -8.84 -54.33 -38.09
N PRO A 201 -7.59 -54.82 -37.99
CA PRO A 201 -7.24 -56.16 -38.51
C PRO A 201 -7.92 -57.28 -37.72
N ARG A 202 -8.18 -57.07 -36.43
CA ARG A 202 -8.87 -58.06 -35.57
C ARG A 202 -10.35 -58.20 -35.94
N TYR A 203 -11.05 -57.09 -36.22
CA TYR A 203 -12.43 -57.10 -36.71
C TYR A 203 -12.52 -57.56 -38.16
N ALA A 204 -11.57 -57.18 -39.02
CA ALA A 204 -11.48 -57.67 -40.40
C ALA A 204 -11.25 -59.19 -40.44
N ALA A 205 -10.34 -59.73 -39.63
CA ALA A 205 -10.12 -61.17 -39.51
C ALA A 205 -11.36 -61.90 -38.97
N LYS A 206 -12.07 -61.33 -37.99
CA LYS A 206 -13.32 -61.91 -37.46
C LYS A 206 -14.45 -61.91 -38.50
N ARG A 207 -14.45 -60.95 -39.44
CA ARG A 207 -15.40 -60.87 -40.56
C ARG A 207 -15.06 -61.82 -41.71
N ILE A 208 -13.79 -62.22 -41.85
CA ILE A 208 -13.31 -63.16 -42.87
C ILE A 208 -13.39 -64.63 -42.40
N VAL A 209 -13.21 -64.88 -41.10
CA VAL A 209 -13.25 -66.23 -40.49
C VAL A 209 -14.65 -66.60 -39.95
N GLY A 210 -15.58 -65.63 -39.92
CA GLY A 210 -16.97 -65.83 -39.49
C GLY A 210 -17.96 -65.96 -40.66
N ALA A 211 -17.64 -66.82 -41.62
CA ALA A 211 -18.59 -67.47 -42.53
C ALA A 211 -18.47 -68.98 -42.32
#